data_AF-A0A1Z5SC60-F1
#
_entry.id   AF-A0A1Z5SC60-F1
#
_cell.length_a   1.000
_cell.length_b   1.000
_cell.length_c   1.000
_cell.angle_alpha   90.00
_cell.angle_beta   90.00
_cell.angle_gamma   90.00
#
_symmetry.space_group_name_H-M   'P 1'
#
loop_
_entity.id
_entity.type
_entity.pdbx_description
1 polymer ?
#
loop_
_entity_poly.entity_id
_entity_poly.type
_entity_poly.pdbx_seq_one_letter_code
_entity_poly.pdbx_strand_id
1 'polypeptide(L)'
;MNAFTYEQTIEICEDFEDLEGTELIIHTHEAQHCEVLHVATAPFERADCDVFIEAYNQTDDAKAALANYTGTDYDVLIIARTTDGELIIQRIREYIEANGVRYNFPD
;
A
#
# COMPACT_ATOMS: atom_id res chain seq x y z
N MET A 1 10.88 -11.36 3.30
CA MET A 1 9.70 -10.77 3.96
C MET A 1 8.64 -11.86 3.99
N ASN A 2 7.88 -11.96 5.08
CA ASN A 2 6.78 -12.92 5.19
C ASN A 2 5.47 -12.21 4.88
N ALA A 3 4.47 -12.94 4.40
CA ALA A 3 3.12 -12.42 4.25
C ALA A 3 2.49 -12.14 5.61
N PHE A 4 1.58 -11.17 5.66
CA PHE A 4 0.68 -10.94 6.78
C PHE A 4 -0.61 -11.72 6.61
N THR A 5 -1.30 -11.98 7.72
CA THR A 5 -2.71 -12.36 7.69
C THR A 5 -3.59 -11.15 7.37
N TYR A 6 -4.84 -11.39 6.97
CA TYR A 6 -5.78 -10.30 6.71
C TYR A 6 -6.03 -9.43 7.96
N GLU A 7 -6.15 -10.03 9.14
CA GLU A 7 -6.37 -9.30 10.39
C GLU A 7 -5.18 -8.38 10.71
N GLN A 8 -3.95 -8.88 10.53
CA GLN A 8 -2.73 -8.08 10.71
C GLN A 8 -2.67 -6.90 9.75
N THR A 9 -3.08 -7.08 8.48
CA THR A 9 -3.10 -5.97 7.53
C THR A 9 -4.13 -4.90 7.89
N ILE A 10 -5.25 -5.27 8.52
CA ILE A 10 -6.23 -4.30 9.00
C ILE A 10 -5.65 -3.47 10.15
N GLU A 11 -5.01 -4.10 11.13
CA GLU A 11 -4.36 -3.39 12.24
C GLU A 11 -3.28 -2.42 11.73
N ILE A 12 -2.45 -2.85 10.79
CA ILE A 12 -1.42 -2.00 10.18
C ILE A 12 -2.07 -0.85 9.38
N CYS A 13 -3.14 -1.11 8.62
CA CYS A 13 -3.87 -0.06 7.91
C CYS A 13 -4.43 0.99 8.89
N GLU A 14 -5.01 0.58 10.02
CA GLU A 14 -5.53 1.49 11.04
C GLU A 14 -4.41 2.33 11.68
N ASP A 15 -3.25 1.72 11.96
CA ASP A 15 -2.10 2.42 12.55
C ASP A 15 -1.50 3.51 11.63
N PHE A 16 -1.69 3.39 10.31
CA PHE A 16 -1.16 4.29 9.30
C PHE A 16 -2.25 5.05 8.52
N GLU A 17 -3.51 5.01 8.97
CA GLU A 17 -4.64 5.69 8.34
C GLU A 17 -4.40 7.21 8.25
N ASP A 18 -3.64 7.77 9.19
CA ASP A 18 -3.29 9.18 9.24
C ASP A 18 -2.42 9.65 8.07
N LEU A 19 -1.79 8.73 7.33
CA LEU A 19 -1.09 9.05 6.09
C LEU A 19 -2.04 9.43 4.96
N GLU A 20 -3.29 8.93 4.94
CA GLU A 20 -4.24 9.22 3.87
C GLU A 20 -4.57 10.72 3.79
N GLY A 21 -4.54 11.28 2.58
CA GLY A 21 -4.72 12.71 2.34
C GLY A 21 -3.51 13.58 2.72
N THR A 22 -2.39 12.98 3.13
CA THR A 22 -1.13 13.70 3.35
C THR A 22 -0.24 13.71 2.11
N GLU A 23 0.62 14.71 2.02
CA GLU A 23 1.68 14.75 1.00
C GLU A 23 2.92 14.03 1.52
N LEU A 24 3.39 13.04 0.77
CA LEU A 24 4.64 12.33 1.01
C LEU A 24 5.61 12.54 -0.13
N ILE A 25 6.90 12.51 0.19
CA ILE A 25 7.95 12.34 -0.81
C ILE A 25 8.22 10.84 -0.93
N ILE A 26 7.83 10.24 -2.05
CA ILE A 26 8.13 8.83 -2.32
C ILE A 26 9.36 8.75 -3.20
N HIS A 27 10.38 8.03 -2.71
CA HIS A 27 11.67 7.87 -3.39
C HIS A 27 11.63 6.67 -4.32
N THR A 28 11.17 6.85 -5.55
CA THR A 28 11.26 5.84 -6.61
C THR A 28 12.61 5.94 -7.33
N HIS A 29 12.69 6.69 -8.43
CA HIS A 29 13.94 7.03 -9.14
C HIS A 29 14.35 8.49 -8.94
N GLU A 30 13.35 9.37 -8.78
CA GLU A 30 13.49 10.76 -8.38
C GLU A 30 12.53 11.01 -7.21
N ALA A 31 12.87 11.93 -6.31
CA ALA A 31 11.96 12.30 -5.22
C ALA A 31 10.73 13.00 -5.83
N GLN A 32 9.57 12.35 -5.74
CA GLN A 32 8.31 12.89 -6.25
C GLN A 32 7.39 13.27 -5.09
N HIS A 33 6.74 14.43 -5.21
CA HIS A 33 5.64 14.82 -4.34
C HIS A 33 4.39 14.03 -4.74
N CYS A 34 3.85 13.28 -3.79
CA CYS A 34 2.67 12.46 -3.99
C CYS A 34 1.65 12.73 -2.89
N GLU A 35 0.38 12.79 -3.25
CA GLU A 35 -0.73 12.72 -2.29
C GLU A 35 -1.05 11.25 -2.04
N VAL A 36 -1.06 10.85 -0.77
CA VAL A 36 -1.47 9.49 -0.38
C VAL A 36 -2.97 9.36 -0.52
N LEU A 37 -3.40 8.43 -1.35
CA LEU A 37 -4.81 8.14 -1.58
C LEU A 37 -5.31 7.10 -0.57
N HIS A 38 -4.56 6.00 -0.41
CA HIS A 38 -4.92 4.93 0.52
C HIS A 38 -3.71 4.26 1.16
N VAL A 39 -3.91 3.77 2.38
CA VAL A 39 -3.13 2.68 2.98
C VAL A 39 -3.99 1.43 2.93
N ALA A 40 -3.69 0.54 1.99
CA ALA A 40 -4.58 -0.55 1.59
C ALA A 40 -3.99 -1.93 1.86
N THR A 41 -4.84 -2.84 2.32
CA THR A 41 -4.57 -4.28 2.27
C THR A 41 -4.53 -4.75 0.81
N ALA A 42 -3.49 -5.50 0.45
CA ALA A 42 -3.30 -6.05 -0.88
C ALA A 42 -2.76 -7.49 -0.81
N PRO A 43 -2.82 -8.27 -1.90
CA PRO A 43 -2.15 -9.57 -1.99
C PRO A 43 -0.64 -9.45 -1.82
N PHE A 44 -0.02 -10.39 -1.10
CA PHE A 44 1.43 -10.38 -0.87
C PHE A 44 2.23 -10.72 -2.13
N GLU A 45 1.79 -11.77 -2.83
CA GLU A 45 2.47 -12.31 -4.00
C GLU A 45 2.41 -11.34 -5.17
N ARG A 46 3.52 -11.21 -5.89
CA ARG A 46 3.67 -10.18 -6.92
C ARG A 46 2.60 -10.28 -8.01
N ALA A 47 2.32 -11.49 -8.50
CA ALA A 47 1.36 -11.69 -9.58
C ALA A 47 -0.06 -11.26 -9.18
N ASP A 48 -0.48 -11.59 -7.96
CA ASP A 48 -1.80 -11.21 -7.45
C ASP A 48 -1.85 -9.72 -7.09
N CYS A 49 -0.74 -9.17 -6.59
CA CYS A 49 -0.60 -7.74 -6.32
C CYS A 49 -0.70 -6.91 -7.60
N ASP A 50 -0.11 -7.37 -8.71
CA ASP A 50 -0.20 -6.69 -10.02
C ASP A 50 -1.67 -6.65 -10.50
N VAL A 51 -2.42 -7.74 -10.33
CA VAL A 51 -3.87 -7.79 -10.63
C VAL A 51 -4.67 -6.84 -9.74
N PHE A 52 -4.35 -6.79 -8.45
CA PHE A 52 -4.95 -5.85 -7.51
C PHE A 52 -4.72 -4.39 -7.94
N ILE A 53 -3.48 -4.03 -8.30
CA ILE A 53 -3.15 -2.66 -8.74
C ILE A 53 -3.86 -2.31 -10.03
N GLU A 54 -3.96 -3.23 -10.99
CA GLU A 54 -4.71 -3.01 -12.24
C GLU A 54 -6.20 -2.76 -11.95
N ALA A 55 -6.81 -3.55 -11.06
CA ALA A 55 -8.20 -3.36 -10.67
C ALA A 55 -8.40 -2.01 -9.95
N TYR A 56 -7.51 -1.66 -9.02
CA TYR A 56 -7.55 -0.38 -8.32
C TYR A 56 -7.46 0.80 -9.29
N ASN A 57 -6.54 0.77 -10.25
CA ASN A 57 -6.37 1.86 -11.23
C ASN A 57 -7.62 2.09 -12.13
N GLN A 58 -8.54 1.12 -12.19
CA GLN A 58 -9.80 1.25 -12.92
C GLN A 58 -10.95 1.81 -12.07
N THR A 59 -10.90 1.60 -10.75
CA THR A 59 -12.03 1.90 -9.84
C THR A 59 -11.72 2.98 -8.81
N ASP A 60 -10.45 3.29 -8.57
CA ASP A 60 -9.95 4.06 -7.43
C ASP A 60 -10.51 3.53 -6.08
N ASP A 61 -10.78 2.22 -5.98
CA ASP A 61 -11.38 1.59 -4.80
C ASP A 61 -10.60 0.31 -4.42
N ALA A 62 -9.83 0.39 -3.33
CA ALA A 62 -9.00 -0.70 -2.83
C ALA A 62 -9.83 -1.90 -2.33
N LYS A 63 -11.02 -1.68 -1.78
CA LYS A 63 -11.89 -2.77 -1.32
C LYS A 63 -12.46 -3.54 -2.52
N ALA A 64 -12.88 -2.81 -3.56
CA ALA A 64 -13.33 -3.42 -4.80
C ALA A 64 -12.19 -4.18 -5.50
N ALA A 65 -10.98 -3.63 -5.51
CA ALA A 65 -9.80 -4.29 -6.08
C ALA A 65 -9.43 -5.59 -5.34
N LEU A 66 -9.53 -5.61 -4.00
CA LEU A 66 -9.23 -6.80 -3.20
C LEU A 66 -10.31 -7.88 -3.30
N ALA A 67 -11.56 -7.52 -3.64
CA ALA A 67 -12.71 -8.43 -3.59
C ALA A 67 -12.56 -9.70 -4.45
N ASN A 68 -11.69 -9.68 -5.45
CA ASN A 68 -11.43 -10.82 -6.34
C ASN A 68 -10.28 -11.73 -5.86
N TYR A 69 -9.53 -11.31 -4.84
CA TYR A 69 -8.45 -12.11 -4.28
C TYR A 69 -8.99 -13.20 -3.35
N THR A 70 -8.52 -14.43 -3.55
CA THR A 70 -8.98 -15.62 -2.81
C THR A 70 -7.86 -16.32 -2.03
N GLY A 71 -6.65 -15.76 -2.03
CA GLY A 71 -5.51 -16.27 -1.26
C GLY A 71 -5.58 -15.86 0.21
N THR A 72 -4.56 -16.27 0.97
CA THR A 72 -4.45 -16.02 2.41
C THR A 72 -3.29 -15.12 2.79
N ASP A 73 -2.46 -14.76 1.82
CA ASP A 73 -1.19 -14.09 2.03
C ASP A 73 -1.34 -12.63 1.61
N TYR A 74 -1.17 -11.71 2.56
CA TYR A 74 -1.44 -10.29 2.38
C TYR A 74 -0.21 -9.41 2.66
N ASP A 75 -0.28 -8.19 2.18
CA ASP A 75 0.64 -7.10 2.49
C ASP A 75 -0.15 -5.79 2.64
N VAL A 76 0.53 -4.73 3.07
CA VAL A 76 -0.03 -3.38 3.08
C VAL A 76 0.75 -2.50 2.10
N LEU A 77 0.00 -1.79 1.26
CA LEU A 77 0.52 -0.85 0.28
C LEU A 77 0.11 0.57 0.66
N ILE A 78 1.04 1.50 0.50
CA ILE A 78 0.73 2.92 0.37
C ILE A 78 0.51 3.17 -1.12
N ILE A 79 -0.70 3.61 -1.44
CA ILE A 79 -1.12 4.00 -2.78
C ILE A 79 -1.18 5.52 -2.81
N ALA A 80 -0.36 6.13 -3.66
CA ALA A 80 -0.28 7.57 -3.78
C ALA A 80 -0.36 8.00 -5.25
N ARG A 81 -0.66 9.27 -5.48
CA ARG A 81 -0.72 9.86 -6.83
C ARG A 81 0.17 11.08 -6.91
N THR A 82 0.98 11.16 -7.96
CA THR A 82 1.82 12.32 -8.24
C THR A 82 0.96 13.50 -8.68
N THR A 83 1.54 14.71 -8.68
CA THR A 83 0.90 15.91 -9.24
C THR A 83 0.52 15.77 -10.72
N ASP A 84 1.21 14.90 -11.45
CA ASP A 84 0.95 14.63 -12.87
C ASP A 84 -0.07 13.49 -13.10
N GLY A 85 -0.60 12.92 -12.01
CA GLY A 85 -1.63 11.88 -12.04
C GLY A 85 -1.11 10.44 -12.13
N GLU A 86 0.21 10.23 -12.02
CA GLU A 86 0.81 8.90 -12.01
C GLU A 86 0.56 8.21 -10.66
N LEU A 87 0.16 6.94 -10.68
CA LEU A 87 0.05 6.13 -9.47
C LEU A 87 1.42 5.63 -9.03
N ILE A 88 1.73 5.85 -7.76
CA ILE A 88 2.92 5.34 -7.08
C ILE A 88 2.47 4.36 -6.00
N ILE A 89 3.07 3.18 -6.02
CA ILE A 89 2.78 2.09 -5.09
C ILE A 89 4.05 1.80 -4.29
N GLN A 90 3.93 1.80 -2.97
CA GLN A 90 5.03 1.48 -2.06
C GLN A 90 4.56 0.46 -1.04
N ARG A 91 5.33 -0.61 -0.78
CA ARG A 91 5.00 -1.51 0.35
C ARG A 91 5.28 -0.80 1.68
N ILE A 92 4.42 -1.00 2.68
CA ILE A 92 4.55 -0.33 3.98
C ILE A 92 5.91 -0.58 4.65
N ARG A 93 6.47 -1.79 4.48
CA ARG A 93 7.78 -2.17 5.02
C ARG A 93 8.91 -1.35 4.41
N GLU A 94 8.86 -1.13 3.10
CA GLU A 94 9.83 -0.34 2.37
C GLU A 94 9.71 1.15 2.76
N TYR A 95 8.49 1.64 2.93
CA TYR A 95 8.24 3.00 3.42
C TYR A 95 8.85 3.23 4.81
N ILE A 96 8.59 2.32 5.76
CA ILE A 96 9.09 2.41 7.14
C ILE A 96 10.62 2.36 7.16
N GLU A 97 11.23 1.46 6.38
CA GLU A 97 12.68 1.36 6.24
C GLU A 97 13.29 2.65 5.66
N ALA A 98 12.72 3.17 4.57
CA ALA A 98 13.20 4.37 3.90
C ALA A 98 13.09 5.64 4.75
N ASN A 99 12.05 5.73 5.58
CA ASN A 99 11.77 6.92 6.41
C ASN A 99 12.28 6.78 7.86
N GLY A 100 12.91 5.66 8.22
CA GLY A 100 13.42 5.42 9.56
C GLY A 100 12.32 5.37 10.64
N VAL A 101 11.09 5.04 10.25
CA VAL A 101 9.97 4.85 11.17
C VAL A 101 10.26 3.61 12.01
N ARG A 102 10.06 3.70 13.32
CA ARG A 102 10.17 2.53 14.21
C ARG A 102 8.78 1.93 14.38
N TYR A 103 8.52 0.83 13.70
CA TYR A 103 7.28 0.09 13.79
C TYR A 103 7.57 -1.38 14.08
N ASN A 104 6.84 -1.96 15.04
CA ASN A 104 6.92 -3.38 15.37
C ASN A 104 5.78 -4.07 14.65
N PHE A 105 6.07 -4.70 13.50
CA PHE A 105 5.07 -5.47 12.80
C PHE A 105 4.57 -6.64 13.65
N PRO A 106 3.29 -6.99 13.55
CA PRO A 106 2.77 -8.22 14.15
C PRO A 106 3.50 -9.44 13.56
N ASP A 107 3.78 -10.42 14.43
CA ASP A 107 4.49 -11.68 14.09
C ASP A 107 3.62 -12.68 13.33
#